data_AF-A0A0K1EBD9-F1
#
_entry.id   AF-A0A0K1EBD9-F1
#
_cell.length_a   1.000
_cell.length_b   1.000
_cell.length_c   1.000
_cell.angle_alpha   90.00
_cell.angle_beta   90.00
_cell.angle_gamma   90.00
#
_symmetry.space_group_name_H-M   'P 1'
#
loop_
_entity.id
_entity.type
_entity.pdbx_description
1 polymer ?
#
loop_
_entity_poly.entity_id
_entity_poly.type
_entity_poly.pdbx_seq_one_letter_code
_entity_poly.pdbx_strand_id
1 'polypeptide(L)'
;MATRAEWSERVERWNQSGLSAKAFAGLEGLKVQSLYWWTSRLRTSSGAALQSTPPRFLPVRVVKSPQAQLARVGVAPSPATATVIELALPNGCIVRVQEGFDTTTLARVLRVAGGTGAC
;
A
#
# COMPACT_ATOMS: atom_id res chain seq x y z
N MET A 1 2.39 -10.30 -36.78
CA MET A 1 1.59 -10.73 -35.61
C MET A 1 2.57 -11.25 -34.58
N ALA A 2 2.66 -10.63 -33.41
CA ALA A 2 3.61 -11.07 -32.39
C ALA A 2 3.19 -12.42 -31.81
N THR A 3 4.15 -13.36 -31.69
CA THR A 3 3.87 -14.71 -31.21
C THR A 3 3.73 -14.73 -29.68
N ARG A 4 3.15 -15.81 -29.14
CA ARG A 4 3.04 -16.00 -27.69
C ARG A 4 4.41 -16.00 -26.99
N ALA A 5 5.44 -16.54 -27.64
CA ALA A 5 6.81 -16.58 -27.11
C ALA A 5 7.43 -15.18 -26.98
N GLU A 6 7.23 -14.32 -27.99
CA GLU A 6 7.69 -12.93 -27.93
C GLU A 6 7.00 -12.16 -26.81
N TRP A 7 5.72 -12.43 -26.55
CA TRP A 7 5.00 -11.81 -25.44
C TRP A 7 5.45 -12.31 -24.08
N SER A 8 5.82 -13.59 -23.94
CA SER A 8 6.42 -14.07 -22.70
C SER A 8 7.77 -13.42 -22.43
N GLU A 9 8.63 -13.27 -23.44
CA GLU A 9 9.91 -12.59 -23.29
C GLU A 9 9.73 -11.11 -22.93
N ARG A 10 8.79 -10.41 -23.56
CA ARG A 10 8.45 -9.02 -23.22
C ARG A 10 7.96 -8.87 -21.78
N VAL A 11 7.10 -9.78 -21.31
CA VAL A 11 6.61 -9.75 -19.91
C VAL A 11 7.74 -10.05 -18.92
N GLU A 12 8.67 -10.95 -19.27
CA GLU A 12 9.83 -11.24 -18.44
C GLU A 12 10.78 -10.03 -18.36
N ARG A 13 11.08 -9.38 -19.50
CA ARG A 13 11.85 -8.13 -19.53
C ARG A 13 11.17 -7.03 -18.73
N TRP A 14 9.84 -6.95 -18.77
CA TRP A 14 9.09 -6.01 -17.94
C TRP A 14 9.26 -6.31 -16.43
N ASN A 15 9.09 -7.56 -16.01
CA ASN A 15 9.26 -7.97 -14.61
C ASN A 15 10.68 -7.66 -14.09
N GLN A 16 11.71 -7.90 -14.91
CA GLN A 16 13.10 -7.62 -14.55
C GLN A 16 13.42 -6.12 -14.53
N SER A 17 12.73 -5.31 -15.34
CA SER A 17 12.96 -3.87 -15.40
C SER A 17 12.54 -3.10 -14.15
N GLY A 18 11.61 -3.65 -13.34
CA GLY A 18 11.02 -2.95 -12.19
C GLY A 18 10.18 -1.70 -12.55
N LEU A 19 9.96 -1.44 -13.85
CA LEU A 19 9.23 -0.27 -14.32
C LEU A 19 7.71 -0.47 -14.19
N SER A 20 6.97 0.63 -14.08
CA SER A 20 5.50 0.58 -14.22
C SER A 20 5.11 0.12 -15.63
N ALA A 21 3.95 -0.53 -15.76
CA ALA A 21 3.41 -1.00 -17.04
C ALA A 21 3.33 0.13 -18.09
N LYS A 22 3.01 1.36 -17.65
CA LYS A 22 2.92 2.54 -18.52
C LYS A 22 4.30 2.97 -19.04
N ALA A 23 5.30 2.99 -18.17
CA ALA A 23 6.67 3.36 -18.54
C ALA A 23 7.28 2.31 -19.48
N PHE A 24 7.16 1.03 -19.15
CA PHE A 24 7.67 -0.05 -19.99
C PHE A 24 7.00 -0.09 -21.38
N ALA A 25 5.67 0.02 -21.42
CA ALA A 25 4.94 0.05 -22.67
C ALA A 25 5.28 1.28 -23.52
N GLY A 26 5.53 2.44 -22.90
CA GLY A 26 5.99 3.63 -23.60
C GLY A 26 7.37 3.46 -24.25
N LEU A 27 8.32 2.81 -23.54
CA LEU A 27 9.66 2.53 -24.05
C LEU A 27 9.65 1.52 -25.21
N GLU A 28 8.82 0.50 -25.13
CA GLU A 28 8.72 -0.57 -26.15
C GLU A 28 7.75 -0.23 -27.29
N GLY A 29 7.09 0.93 -27.28
CA GLY A 29 6.09 1.32 -28.27
C GLY A 29 4.82 0.45 -28.24
N LEU A 30 4.52 -0.14 -27.08
CA LEU A 30 3.39 -1.06 -26.88
C LEU A 30 2.18 -0.32 -26.31
N LYS A 31 0.99 -0.87 -26.56
CA LYS A 31 -0.22 -0.47 -25.83
C LYS A 31 -0.19 -1.11 -24.44
N VAL A 32 -0.38 -0.29 -23.40
CA VAL A 32 -0.44 -0.75 -22.00
C VAL A 32 -1.49 -1.85 -21.82
N GLN A 33 -2.65 -1.73 -22.47
CA GLN A 33 -3.71 -2.74 -22.38
C GLN A 33 -3.30 -4.09 -22.96
N SER A 34 -2.50 -4.10 -24.03
CA SER A 34 -1.97 -5.34 -24.61
C SER A 34 -1.00 -6.02 -23.63
N LEU A 35 -0.16 -5.25 -22.95
CA LEU A 35 0.75 -5.78 -21.92
C LEU A 35 -0.02 -6.44 -20.77
N TYR A 36 -1.07 -5.79 -20.25
CA TYR A 36 -1.92 -6.37 -19.19
C TYR A 36 -2.62 -7.65 -19.65
N TRP A 37 -3.20 -7.63 -20.84
CA TRP A 37 -3.92 -8.78 -21.38
C TRP A 37 -2.99 -9.98 -21.56
N TRP A 38 -1.78 -9.78 -22.10
CA TRP A 38 -0.80 -10.85 -22.24
C TRP A 38 -0.27 -11.36 -20.90
N THR A 39 -0.07 -10.47 -19.92
CA THR A 39 0.34 -10.88 -18.56
C THR A 39 -0.71 -11.80 -17.92
N SER A 40 -1.99 -11.45 -18.03
CA SER A 40 -3.10 -12.27 -17.55
C SER A 40 -3.18 -13.61 -18.31
N ARG A 41 -3.14 -13.55 -19.65
CA ARG A 41 -3.22 -14.74 -20.50
C ARG A 41 -2.07 -15.72 -20.27
N LEU A 42 -0.84 -15.23 -20.06
CA LEU A 42 0.32 -16.06 -19.78
C LEU A 42 0.23 -16.71 -18.40
N ARG A 43 -0.25 -16.00 -17.37
CA ARG A 43 -0.51 -16.58 -16.03
C ARG A 43 -1.49 -17.76 -16.09
N THR A 44 -2.61 -17.62 -16.80
CA THR A 44 -3.61 -18.69 -16.92
C THR A 44 -3.08 -19.92 -17.66
N SER A 45 -2.12 -19.72 -18.57
CA SER A 45 -1.64 -20.78 -19.45
C SER A 45 -0.43 -21.56 -18.91
N SER A 46 0.27 -21.05 -17.89
CA SER A 46 1.43 -21.71 -17.29
C SER A 46 1.08 -22.85 -16.32
N GLY A 47 -0.19 -23.29 -16.25
CA GLY A 47 -0.65 -24.31 -15.30
C GLY A 47 -0.65 -23.84 -13.84
N ALA A 48 0.09 -22.78 -13.53
CA ALA A 48 -0.05 -21.94 -12.35
C ALA A 48 -1.27 -21.01 -12.47
N ALA A 49 -2.43 -21.59 -12.82
CA ALA A 49 -3.62 -21.22 -12.10
C ALA A 49 -3.29 -21.53 -10.63
N LEU A 50 -2.64 -20.57 -9.94
CA LEU A 50 -2.66 -20.47 -8.49
C LEU A 50 -4.05 -20.90 -8.13
N GLN A 51 -4.17 -22.08 -7.50
CA GLN A 51 -5.46 -22.69 -7.17
C GLN A 51 -6.32 -21.54 -6.72
N SER A 52 -7.23 -21.10 -7.59
CA SER A 52 -7.86 -19.81 -7.44
C SER A 52 -8.89 -20.08 -6.38
N THR A 53 -8.42 -20.06 -5.14
CA THR A 53 -9.27 -20.23 -3.99
C THR A 53 -10.32 -19.16 -4.20
N PRO A 54 -11.58 -19.55 -4.37
CA PRO A 54 -12.63 -18.59 -4.67
C PRO A 54 -12.52 -17.49 -3.62
N PRO A 55 -12.62 -16.21 -4.03
CA PRO A 55 -12.53 -15.11 -3.08
C PRO A 55 -13.51 -15.38 -1.94
N ARG A 56 -12.98 -15.49 -0.72
CA ARG A 56 -13.77 -15.77 0.48
C ARG A 56 -13.84 -14.51 1.33
N PHE A 57 -15.00 -14.27 1.92
CA PHE A 57 -15.12 -13.26 2.96
C PHE A 57 -14.28 -13.69 4.16
N LEU A 58 -13.40 -12.80 4.62
CA LEU A 58 -12.70 -12.99 5.89
C LEU A 58 -13.57 -12.38 7.01
N PRO A 59 -13.80 -13.10 8.12
CA PRO A 59 -14.55 -12.56 9.24
C PRO A 59 -13.77 -11.40 9.86
N VAL A 60 -14.35 -10.21 9.83
CA VAL A 60 -13.82 -9.04 10.54
C VAL A 60 -14.55 -8.92 11.87
N ARG A 61 -13.82 -8.86 12.97
CA ARG A 61 -14.39 -8.54 14.28
C ARG A 61 -14.51 -7.03 14.41
N VAL A 62 -15.74 -6.54 14.54
CA VAL A 62 -15.98 -5.15 14.91
C VAL A 62 -15.63 -4.99 16.38
N VAL A 63 -14.44 -4.49 16.66
CA VAL A 63 -14.09 -4.00 18.00
C VAL A 63 -14.78 -2.65 18.19
N LYS A 64 -15.56 -2.51 19.27
CA LYS A 64 -16.10 -1.21 19.65
C LYS A 64 -14.90 -0.29 19.93
N SER A 65 -14.75 0.77 19.14
CA SER A 65 -13.81 1.82 19.53
C SER A 65 -14.28 2.39 20.87
N PRO A 66 -13.37 2.71 21.80
CA PRO A 66 -13.74 3.39 23.06
C PRO A 66 -14.55 4.68 22.79
N GLN A 67 -14.38 5.26 21.61
CA GLN A 67 -15.08 6.45 21.13
C GLN A 67 -16.58 6.22 20.84
N ALA A 68 -16.99 5.01 20.44
CA ALA A 68 -18.40 4.70 20.18
C ALA A 68 -19.22 4.47 21.46
N GLN A 69 -18.57 4.21 22.60
CA GLN A 69 -19.23 3.96 23.88
C GLN A 69 -19.56 5.26 24.64
N LEU A 70 -18.74 6.30 24.44
CA LEU A 70 -18.94 7.64 25.02
C LEU A 70 -20.06 8.45 24.34
N ALA A 71 -20.52 8.06 23.14
CA ALA A 71 -21.64 8.73 22.49
C ALA A 71 -23.02 8.31 23.03
N ARG A 72 -23.12 7.16 23.74
CA ARG A 72 -24.39 6.63 24.27
C ARG A 72 -24.72 7.08 25.69
N VAL A 73 -23.72 7.49 26.44
CA VAL A 73 -23.88 8.15 27.73
C VAL A 73 -23.49 9.59 27.44
N GLY A 74 -24.36 10.58 27.65
CA GLY A 74 -24.12 12.00 27.31
C GLY A 74 -23.00 12.67 28.12
N VAL A 75 -21.85 12.00 28.27
CA VAL A 75 -20.60 12.52 28.77
C VAL A 75 -19.91 13.11 27.56
N ALA A 76 -19.85 14.44 27.51
CA ALA A 76 -19.01 15.14 26.55
C ALA A 76 -17.63 14.46 26.54
N PRO A 77 -17.08 14.08 25.37
CA PRO A 77 -15.74 13.52 25.32
C PRO A 77 -14.81 14.51 26.01
N SER A 78 -14.15 14.07 27.08
CA SER A 78 -13.06 14.83 27.67
C SER A 78 -12.09 15.22 26.55
N PRO A 79 -11.70 16.50 26.43
CA PRO A 79 -10.87 16.99 25.32
C PRO A 79 -9.49 16.34 25.23
N ALA A 80 -9.14 15.43 26.15
CA ALA A 80 -7.91 14.63 26.11
C ALA A 80 -7.83 13.62 24.94
N THR A 81 -8.85 13.52 24.07
CA THR A 81 -8.84 12.65 22.88
C THR A 81 -8.81 13.46 21.59
N ALA A 82 -8.14 14.61 21.60
CA ALA A 82 -8.04 15.45 20.44
C ALA A 82 -7.00 14.91 19.45
N THR A 83 -7.49 14.51 18.27
CA THR A 83 -6.78 14.49 16.98
C THR A 83 -5.30 14.09 17.05
N VAL A 84 -5.04 12.79 17.08
CA VAL A 84 -3.69 12.25 16.95
C VAL A 84 -3.30 12.20 15.48
N ILE A 85 -2.25 12.92 15.09
CA ILE A 85 -1.62 12.76 13.78
C ILE A 85 -0.62 11.61 13.88
N GLU A 86 -0.81 10.55 13.08
CA GLU A 86 0.14 9.45 12.98
C GLU A 86 0.99 9.57 11.71
N LEU A 87 2.31 9.48 11.87
CA LEU A 87 3.29 9.53 10.79
C LEU A 87 4.08 8.22 10.76
N ALA A 88 3.92 7.43 9.71
CA ALA A 88 4.75 6.26 9.46
C ALA A 88 6.01 6.65 8.69
N LEU A 89 7.18 6.31 9.25
CA LEU A 89 8.48 6.62 8.66
C LEU A 89 9.01 5.42 7.84
N PRO A 90 9.86 5.64 6.82
CA PRO A 90 10.40 4.55 5.99
C PRO A 90 11.24 3.52 6.74
N ASN A 91 11.75 3.85 7.92
CA ASN A 91 12.49 2.94 8.81
C ASN A 91 11.58 2.10 9.72
N GLY A 92 10.26 2.13 9.52
CA GLY A 92 9.30 1.33 10.29
C GLY A 92 8.86 1.97 11.61
N CYS A 93 9.44 3.10 12.01
CA CYS A 93 9.02 3.83 13.20
C CYS A 93 7.70 4.57 12.95
N ILE A 94 6.84 4.67 13.97
CA ILE A 94 5.56 5.41 13.91
C ILE A 94 5.59 6.54 14.93
N VAL A 95 5.44 7.78 14.48
CA VAL A 95 5.36 8.97 15.33
C VAL A 95 3.89 9.36 15.51
N ARG A 96 3.45 9.48 16.77
CA ARG A 96 2.09 9.90 17.14
C ARG A 96 2.13 11.28 17.79
N VAL A 97 1.45 12.25 17.20
CA VAL A 97 1.44 13.65 17.66
C VAL A 97 0.07 13.99 18.21
N GLN A 98 0.01 14.41 19.48
CA GLN A 98 -1.21 14.89 20.14
C GLN A 98 -1.46 16.37 19.85
N GLU A 99 -2.68 16.84 20.05
CA GLU A 99 -2.99 18.28 20.03
C GLU A 99 -2.18 19.03 21.13
N GLY A 100 -1.71 20.24 20.82
CA GLY A 100 -0.91 21.07 21.73
C GLY A 100 0.60 20.80 21.74
N PHE A 101 1.09 19.95 20.82
CA PHE A 101 2.52 19.67 20.71
C PHE A 101 3.31 20.82 20.08
N ASP A 102 4.50 21.11 20.61
CA ASP A 102 5.38 22.16 20.08
C ASP A 102 5.99 21.77 18.72
N THR A 103 5.76 22.62 17.72
CA THR A 103 6.22 22.38 16.35
C THR A 103 7.75 22.32 16.24
N THR A 104 8.48 23.09 17.06
CA THR A 104 9.95 23.09 16.99
C THR A 104 10.55 21.79 17.53
N THR A 105 9.97 21.27 18.61
CA THR A 105 10.29 19.96 19.15
C THR A 105 9.94 18.86 18.16
N LEU A 106 8.81 18.97 17.45
CA LEU A 106 8.36 17.95 16.50
C LEU A 106 9.32 17.85 15.33
N ALA A 107 9.72 19.00 14.78
CA ALA A 107 10.69 19.06 13.70
C ALA A 107 12.05 18.47 14.11
N ARG A 108 12.49 18.67 15.36
CA ARG A 108 13.73 18.07 15.89
C ARG A 108 13.60 16.55 16.00
N VAL A 109 12.50 16.05 16.57
CA VAL A 109 12.24 14.60 16.71
C VAL A 109 12.15 13.94 15.33
N LEU A 110 11.42 14.52 14.38
CA LEU A 110 11.31 13.98 13.02
C LEU A 110 12.65 13.95 12.28
N ARG A 111 13.53 14.93 12.51
CA ARG A 111 14.88 14.93 11.92
C ARG A 111 15.74 13.78 12.43
N VAL A 112 15.64 13.47 13.73
CA VAL A 112 16.38 12.36 14.34
C VAL A 112 15.75 11.03 13.95
N ALA A 113 14.43 10.90 14.06
CA ALA A 113 13.69 9.67 13.77
C ALA A 113 13.63 9.33 12.28
N GLY A 114 13.73 10.31 11.39
CA GLY A 114 13.84 10.13 9.94
C GLY A 114 15.27 9.88 9.44
N GLY A 115 16.27 9.91 10.34
CA GLY A 115 17.62 9.47 10.03
C GLY A 115 17.66 7.97 9.74
N THR A 116 18.63 7.55 8.93
CA THR A 116 18.81 6.17 8.40
C THR A 116 19.09 5.09 9.44
N GLY A 117 18.81 5.33 10.72
CA GLY A 117 18.82 4.31 11.77
C GLY A 117 17.50 3.53 11.75
N ALA A 118 17.61 2.21 11.74
CA ALA A 118 16.48 1.33 12.01
C ALA A 118 16.05 1.48 13.47
N CYS A 119 14.73 1.56 13.70
CA CYS A 119 14.14 0.97 14.88
C CYS A 119 14.19 -0.57 14.70
#